data_AF-A0A8C0U3F8-F1
#
_entry.id   AF-A0A8C0U3F8-F1
#
_cell.length_a   1.000
_cell.length_b   1.000
_cell.length_c   1.000
_cell.angle_alpha   90.00
_cell.angle_beta   90.00
_cell.angle_gamma   90.00
#
_symmetry.space_group_name_H-M   'P 1'
#
loop_
_entity.id
_entity.type
_entity.pdbx_description
1 polymer ?
#
loop_
_entity_poly.entity_id
_entity_poly.type
_entity_poly.pdbx_seq_one_letter_code
_entity_poly.pdbx_strand_id
1 'polypeptide(L)'
;QNAGNCEGGEGIWGFAQNRGFLGQKSARYLQQELPVRIAHRIQGFRNLPFIIGCNPTILHVHELYIRAFQKLSDFPPIQVRSDESRYCALLRQLLEDHKDVVTLLAEGLRECRRHIQVTSPGHPWDTPGHTWDR
;
A
#
# COMPACT_ATOMS: atom_id res chain seq x y z
N GLN A 1 -14.63 -33.20 -50.16
CA GLN A 1 -14.63 -34.49 -49.45
C GLN A 1 -13.17 -34.85 -49.25
N ASN A 2 -12.56 -34.98 -48.08
CA ASN A 2 -13.00 -35.15 -46.70
C ASN A 2 -11.82 -34.65 -45.84
N ALA A 3 -12.03 -33.67 -44.97
CA ALA A 3 -11.01 -33.21 -44.03
C ALA A 3 -11.17 -34.03 -42.74
N GLY A 4 -10.06 -34.62 -42.31
CA GLY A 4 -9.98 -35.55 -41.21
C GLY A 4 -10.54 -35.00 -39.89
N ASN A 5 -11.32 -35.88 -39.29
CA ASN A 5 -11.78 -35.95 -37.92
C ASN A 5 -10.71 -35.50 -36.88
N CYS A 6 -11.04 -34.50 -36.08
CA CYS A 6 -10.38 -34.23 -34.79
C CYS A 6 -11.44 -34.27 -33.70
N GLU A 7 -11.76 -35.49 -33.26
CA GLU A 7 -12.46 -35.74 -32.00
C GLU A 7 -11.48 -35.63 -30.83
N GLY A 8 -11.98 -35.12 -29.70
CA GLY A 8 -11.36 -35.35 -28.39
C GLY A 8 -10.73 -34.13 -27.73
N GLY A 9 -11.55 -33.27 -27.15
CA GLY A 9 -11.10 -32.17 -26.30
C GLY A 9 -12.16 -31.65 -25.32
N GLU A 10 -13.17 -32.46 -24.99
CA GLU A 10 -14.08 -32.14 -23.90
C GLU A 10 -13.46 -32.61 -22.58
N GLY A 11 -12.88 -31.68 -21.82
CA GLY A 11 -12.50 -31.96 -20.43
C GLY A 11 -11.31 -31.17 -19.93
N ILE A 12 -11.50 -29.87 -19.62
CA ILE A 12 -10.71 -29.15 -18.58
C ILE A 12 -11.29 -27.78 -18.19
N TRP A 13 -12.50 -27.40 -18.61
CA TRP A 13 -13.11 -26.13 -18.18
C TRP A 13 -14.42 -26.28 -17.38
N GLY A 14 -14.73 -27.50 -16.94
CA GLY A 14 -15.92 -27.84 -16.15
C GLY A 14 -15.91 -27.41 -14.66
N PHE A 15 -14.98 -26.56 -14.22
CA PHE A 15 -14.92 -26.07 -12.82
C PHE A 15 -14.90 -24.53 -12.68
N ALA A 16 -15.34 -23.79 -13.71
CA ALA A 16 -15.39 -22.33 -13.66
C ALA A 16 -16.62 -21.73 -12.96
N GLN A 17 -17.56 -22.55 -12.46
CA GLN A 17 -18.81 -22.05 -11.88
C GLN A 17 -18.74 -21.72 -10.37
N ASN A 18 -17.76 -22.26 -9.62
CA ASN A 18 -17.76 -22.16 -8.14
C ASN A 18 -16.77 -21.14 -7.52
N ARG A 19 -15.99 -20.38 -8.32
CA ARG A 19 -15.10 -19.31 -7.79
C ARG A 19 -15.83 -18.04 -7.35
N GLY A 20 -17.05 -17.79 -7.83
CA GLY A 20 -17.78 -16.53 -7.60
C GLY A 20 -18.24 -16.30 -6.16
N PHE A 21 -18.42 -17.36 -5.37
CA PHE A 21 -18.87 -17.23 -3.98
C PHE A 21 -17.72 -16.91 -3.01
N LEU A 22 -16.53 -17.49 -3.25
CA LEU A 22 -15.32 -17.15 -2.50
C LEU A 22 -14.86 -15.72 -2.78
N GLY A 23 -15.02 -15.27 -4.04
CA GLY A 23 -14.76 -13.89 -4.45
C GLY A 23 -15.57 -12.86 -3.66
N GLN A 24 -16.90 -13.01 -3.61
CA GLN A 24 -17.78 -12.09 -2.87
C GLN A 24 -17.52 -12.06 -1.36
N LYS A 25 -17.34 -13.22 -0.72
CA LYS A 25 -17.01 -13.27 0.71
C LYS A 25 -15.67 -12.60 1.00
N SER A 26 -14.66 -12.86 0.17
CA SER A 26 -13.34 -12.24 0.32
C SER A 26 -13.39 -10.72 0.07
N ALA A 27 -14.16 -10.27 -0.91
CA ALA A 27 -14.31 -8.85 -1.23
C ALA A 27 -15.01 -8.09 -0.08
N ARG A 28 -16.06 -8.69 0.52
CA ARG A 28 -16.72 -8.13 1.71
C ARG A 28 -15.79 -8.05 2.92
N TYR A 29 -15.00 -9.10 3.15
CA TYR A 29 -13.99 -9.09 4.20
C TYR A 29 -12.98 -7.96 3.99
N LEU A 30 -12.46 -7.80 2.76
CA LEU A 30 -11.56 -6.71 2.42
C LEU A 30 -12.21 -5.33 2.55
N GLN A 31 -13.49 -5.19 2.21
CA GLN A 31 -14.24 -3.94 2.38
C GLN A 31 -14.34 -3.52 3.85
N GLN A 32 -14.42 -4.47 4.78
CA GLN A 32 -14.45 -4.19 6.22
C GLN A 32 -13.05 -3.93 6.79
N GLU A 33 -12.06 -4.73 6.38
CA GLU A 33 -10.71 -4.71 6.97
C GLU A 33 -9.79 -3.63 6.40
N LEU A 34 -9.86 -3.34 5.10
CA LEU A 34 -8.93 -2.41 4.45
C LEU A 34 -9.05 -0.97 4.96
N PRO A 35 -10.26 -0.39 5.12
CA PRO A 35 -10.40 0.95 5.69
C PRO A 35 -9.77 1.06 7.08
N VAL A 36 -9.96 0.05 7.94
CA VAL A 36 -9.39 0.00 9.29
C VAL A 36 -7.87 -0.02 9.25
N ARG A 37 -7.29 -0.86 8.38
CA ARG A 37 -5.83 -0.96 8.20
C ARG A 37 -5.21 0.35 7.68
N ILE A 38 -5.88 1.00 6.73
CA ILE A 38 -5.44 2.30 6.22
C ILE A 38 -5.57 3.38 7.30
N ALA A 39 -6.65 3.39 8.08
CA ALA A 39 -6.81 4.33 9.20
C ALA A 39 -5.67 4.21 10.22
N HIS A 40 -5.27 2.98 10.57
CA HIS A 40 -4.12 2.76 11.46
C HIS A 40 -2.81 3.26 10.83
N ARG A 41 -2.62 3.13 9.51
CA ARG A 41 -1.46 3.71 8.81
C ARG A 41 -1.46 5.23 8.87
N ILE A 42 -2.60 5.88 8.60
CA ILE A 42 -2.78 7.33 8.72
C ILE A 42 -2.45 7.81 10.14
N GLN A 43 -2.92 7.10 11.15
CA GLN A 43 -2.58 7.39 12.54
C GLN A 43 -1.07 7.27 12.81
N GLY A 44 -0.41 6.28 12.20
CA GLY A 44 1.05 6.15 12.24
C GLY A 44 1.79 7.38 11.73
N PHE A 45 1.31 8.01 10.64
CA PHE A 45 1.87 9.27 10.14
C PHE A 45 1.70 10.43 11.11
N ARG A 46 0.57 10.49 11.83
CA ARG A 46 0.31 11.53 12.84
C ARG A 46 1.19 11.39 14.08
N ASN A 47 1.67 10.18 14.36
CA ASN A 47 2.58 9.90 15.47
C ASN A 47 4.05 10.16 15.12
N LEU A 48 4.37 10.54 13.88
CA LEU A 48 5.74 10.84 13.49
C LEU A 48 6.23 12.16 14.14
N PRO A 49 7.55 12.27 14.43
CA PRO A 49 8.14 13.53 14.88
C PRO A 49 7.83 14.68 13.92
N PHE A 50 7.56 15.88 14.46
CA PHE A 50 7.13 17.04 13.68
C PHE A 50 8.05 17.38 12.50
N ILE A 51 9.37 17.26 12.68
CA ILE A 51 10.37 17.50 11.62
C ILE A 51 10.16 16.58 10.41
N ILE A 52 9.76 15.33 10.65
CA ILE A 52 9.50 14.34 9.61
C ILE A 52 8.11 14.57 9.00
N GLY A 53 7.12 14.90 9.82
CA GLY A 53 5.76 15.16 9.37
C GLY A 53 5.61 16.40 8.49
N CYS A 54 6.51 17.38 8.62
CA CYS A 54 6.49 18.60 7.79
C CYS A 54 7.18 18.44 6.43
N ASN A 55 7.84 17.31 6.16
CA ASN A 55 8.47 17.08 4.87
C ASN A 55 7.40 16.93 3.77
N PRO A 56 7.51 17.67 2.64
CA PRO A 56 6.48 17.68 1.61
C PRO A 56 6.25 16.30 0.98
N THR A 57 7.30 15.48 0.86
CA THR A 57 7.23 14.11 0.33
C THR A 57 6.47 13.19 1.28
N ILE A 58 6.72 13.30 2.59
CA ILE A 58 5.99 12.53 3.62
C ILE A 58 4.52 12.97 3.68
N LEU A 59 4.26 14.28 3.59
CA LEU A 59 2.91 14.83 3.57
C LEU A 59 2.12 14.35 2.34
N HIS A 60 2.76 14.30 1.17
CA HIS A 60 2.16 13.76 -0.05
C HIS A 60 1.74 12.29 0.12
N VAL A 61 2.61 11.46 0.70
CA VAL A 61 2.28 10.05 1.01
C VAL A 61 1.12 9.97 2.00
N HIS A 62 1.10 10.81 3.03
CA HIS A 62 -0.01 10.87 3.99
C HIS A 62 -1.35 11.22 3.31
N GLU A 63 -1.35 12.17 2.37
CA GLU A 63 -2.54 12.48 1.57
C GLU A 63 -2.99 11.31 0.69
N LEU A 64 -2.07 10.56 0.07
CA LEU A 64 -2.42 9.37 -0.72
C LEU A 64 -3.20 8.36 0.11
N TYR A 65 -2.75 8.09 1.34
CA TYR A 65 -3.46 7.20 2.26
C TYR A 65 -4.84 7.75 2.66
N ILE A 66 -4.99 9.05 2.89
CA ILE A 66 -6.30 9.67 3.18
C ILE A 66 -7.26 9.50 2.00
N ARG A 67 -6.79 9.77 0.77
CA ARG A 67 -7.60 9.60 -0.44
C ARG A 67 -8.00 8.15 -0.65
N ALA A 68 -7.09 7.21 -0.37
CA ALA A 68 -7.39 5.78 -0.42
C ALA A 68 -8.47 5.39 0.59
N PHE A 69 -8.39 5.90 1.82
CA PHE A 69 -9.40 5.68 2.85
C PHE A 69 -10.77 6.18 2.40
N GLN A 70 -10.85 7.42 1.90
CA GLN A 70 -12.10 8.00 1.38
C GLN A 70 -12.70 7.13 0.26
N LYS A 71 -11.90 6.78 -0.75
CA LYS A 71 -12.34 5.91 -1.86
C LYS A 71 -12.88 4.55 -1.37
N LEU A 72 -12.27 3.95 -0.35
CA LEU A 72 -12.72 2.67 0.21
C LEU A 72 -14.00 2.82 1.05
N SER A 73 -14.10 3.88 1.84
CA SER A 73 -15.26 4.17 2.69
C SER A 73 -16.50 4.59 1.89
N ASP A 74 -16.30 5.30 0.77
CA ASP A 74 -17.39 5.75 -0.10
C ASP A 74 -17.95 4.62 -0.99
N PHE A 75 -17.25 3.48 -1.09
CA PHE A 75 -17.68 2.38 -1.93
C PHE A 75 -18.88 1.64 -1.31
N PRO A 76 -19.99 1.44 -2.04
CA PRO A 76 -21.20 0.82 -1.49
C PRO A 76 -20.99 -0.65 -1.09
N PRO A 77 -21.78 -1.20 -0.16
CA PRO A 77 -21.67 -2.60 0.27
C PRO A 77 -21.80 -3.58 -0.90
N ILE A 78 -20.85 -4.51 -1.02
CA ILE A 78 -20.79 -5.46 -2.15
C ILE A 78 -21.90 -6.51 -2.01
N GLN A 79 -22.92 -6.44 -2.87
CA GLN A 79 -24.05 -7.40 -2.89
C GLN A 79 -24.06 -8.30 -4.13
N VAL A 80 -23.62 -7.78 -5.28
CA VAL A 80 -23.69 -8.47 -6.57
C VAL A 80 -22.30 -8.73 -7.14
N ARG A 81 -22.15 -9.75 -7.98
CA ARG A 81 -20.90 -10.06 -8.70
C ARG A 81 -20.37 -8.90 -9.55
N SER A 82 -21.25 -8.01 -10.03
CA SER A 82 -20.84 -6.79 -10.75
C SER A 82 -20.08 -5.82 -9.82
N ASP A 83 -20.53 -5.66 -8.58
CA ASP A 83 -19.88 -4.81 -7.58
C ASP A 83 -18.52 -5.38 -7.17
N GLU A 84 -18.38 -6.70 -7.09
CA GLU A 84 -17.10 -7.37 -6.85
C GLU A 84 -16.07 -6.95 -7.90
N SER A 85 -16.43 -6.97 -9.20
CA SER A 85 -15.54 -6.57 -10.28
C SER A 85 -15.12 -5.09 -10.16
N ARG A 86 -16.08 -4.20 -9.87
CA ARG A 86 -15.82 -2.77 -9.65
C ARG A 86 -14.90 -2.53 -8.45
N TYR A 87 -15.13 -3.23 -7.35
CA TYR A 87 -14.29 -3.14 -6.17
C TYR A 87 -12.88 -3.65 -6.45
N CYS A 88 -12.76 -4.77 -7.17
CA CYS A 88 -11.47 -5.32 -7.58
C CYS A 88 -10.71 -4.37 -8.52
N ALA A 89 -11.40 -3.61 -9.37
CA ALA A 89 -10.80 -2.57 -10.19
C ALA A 89 -10.32 -1.39 -9.34
N LEU A 90 -11.13 -0.93 -8.38
CA LEU A 90 -10.74 0.11 -7.42
C LEU A 90 -9.48 -0.30 -6.63
N LEU A 91 -9.41 -1.53 -6.13
CA LEU A 91 -8.25 -2.03 -5.40
C LEU A 91 -6.99 -2.05 -6.27
N ARG A 92 -7.11 -2.41 -7.56
CA ARG A 92 -5.97 -2.34 -8.50
C ARG A 92 -5.49 -0.91 -8.70
N GLN A 93 -6.41 0.05 -8.85
CA GLN A 93 -6.05 1.46 -8.94
C GLN A 93 -5.35 1.95 -7.68
N LEU A 94 -5.85 1.59 -6.50
CA LEU A 94 -5.22 1.96 -5.23
C LEU A 94 -3.82 1.35 -5.09
N LEU A 95 -3.61 0.10 -5.49
CA LEU A 95 -2.28 -0.53 -5.48
C LEU A 95 -1.31 0.19 -6.42
N GLU A 96 -1.76 0.56 -7.62
CA GLU A 96 -0.95 1.31 -8.58
C GLU A 96 -0.61 2.71 -8.06
N ASP A 97 -1.60 3.43 -7.50
CA ASP A 97 -1.41 4.75 -6.88
C ASP A 97 -0.38 4.71 -5.73
N HIS A 98 -0.20 3.57 -5.07
CA HIS A 98 0.68 3.41 -3.90
C HIS A 98 2.01 2.72 -4.21
N LYS A 99 2.32 2.40 -5.48
CA LYS A 99 3.52 1.65 -5.85
C LYS A 99 4.83 2.35 -5.45
N ASP A 100 4.86 3.67 -5.52
CA ASP A 100 6.05 4.48 -5.30
C ASP A 100 6.19 4.96 -3.84
N VAL A 101 5.22 4.62 -2.97
CA VAL A 101 5.18 5.06 -1.57
C VAL A 101 6.46 4.69 -0.82
N VAL A 102 7.01 3.50 -1.04
CA VAL A 102 8.24 3.06 -0.37
C VAL A 102 9.42 3.95 -0.76
N THR A 103 9.53 4.28 -2.05
CA THR A 103 10.58 5.16 -2.58
C THR A 103 10.45 6.58 -2.02
N LEU A 104 9.23 7.13 -2.04
CA LEU A 104 8.94 8.47 -1.51
C LEU A 104 9.22 8.57 -0.01
N LEU A 105 8.87 7.54 0.77
CA LEU A 105 9.18 7.48 2.20
C LEU A 105 10.70 7.43 2.44
N ALA A 106 11.42 6.60 1.68
CA ALA A 106 12.88 6.51 1.80
C ALA A 106 13.55 7.86 1.48
N GLU A 107 13.07 8.56 0.45
CA GLU A 107 13.53 9.89 0.09
C GLU A 107 13.24 10.90 1.21
N GLY A 108 11.98 11.06 1.63
CA GLY A 108 11.60 12.02 2.66
C GLY A 108 12.32 11.80 3.98
N LEU A 109 12.51 10.54 4.41
CA LEU A 109 13.27 10.22 5.62
C LEU A 109 14.76 10.55 5.49
N ARG A 110 15.36 10.32 4.31
CA ARG A 110 16.75 10.69 4.03
C ARG A 110 16.97 12.19 4.13
N GLU A 111 16.00 12.99 3.67
CA GLU A 111 16.04 14.45 3.79
C GLU A 111 15.96 14.90 5.25
N CYS A 112 15.02 14.34 6.01
CA CYS A 112 14.83 14.70 7.42
C CYS A 112 16.03 14.32 8.30
N ARG A 113 16.72 13.22 7.98
CA ARG A 113 17.92 12.79 8.71
C ARG A 113 19.06 13.81 8.64
N ARG A 114 19.16 14.61 7.56
CA ARG A 114 20.15 15.70 7.49
C ARG A 114 19.88 16.79 8.53
N HIS A 115 18.61 17.02 8.88
CA HIS A 115 18.24 18.04 9.87
C HIS A 115 18.44 17.56 11.32
N ILE A 116 18.30 16.25 11.59
CA ILE A 116 18.50 15.69 12.94
C ILE A 116 19.98 15.63 13.35
N GLN A 117 20.90 15.51 12.38
CA GLN A 117 22.34 15.46 12.64
C GLN A 117 22.97 16.84 12.92
N VAL A 118 22.26 17.93 12.60
CA VAL A 118 22.75 19.30 12.83
C VAL A 118 22.59 19.71 14.32
N THR A 119 21.77 19.00 15.09
CA THR A 119 21.49 19.31 16.49
C THR A 119 22.34 18.56 17.52
N SER A 120 23.39 17.85 17.11
CA SER A 120 24.48 17.55 18.05
C SER A 120 25.46 18.73 18.01
N PRO A 121 25.39 19.70 18.95
CA PRO A 121 26.53 20.56 19.17
C PRO A 121 27.70 19.63 19.49
N GLY A 122 28.77 19.70 18.69
CA GLY A 122 29.98 18.90 18.95
C GLY A 122 30.32 18.98 20.42
N HIS A 123 30.43 17.82 21.07
CA HIS A 123 30.84 17.80 22.46
C HIS A 123 32.27 18.34 22.51
N PRO A 124 32.61 19.30 23.40
CA PRO A 124 33.90 20.00 23.37
C PRO A 124 35.17 19.13 23.53
N TRP A 125 35.02 17.83 23.77
CA TRP A 125 36.11 16.89 24.00
C TRP A 125 36.38 15.92 22.85
N ASP A 126 35.75 16.09 21.69
CA ASP A 126 36.17 15.37 20.48
C ASP A 126 37.47 16.00 19.92
N THR A 127 38.59 15.68 20.56
CA THR A 127 39.93 15.98 20.06
C THR A 127 40.34 14.94 19.01
N PRO A 128 40.89 15.35 17.85
CA PRO A 128 41.42 14.42 16.87
C PRO A 128 42.77 13.91 17.35
N GLY A 129 42.77 12.70 17.92
CA GLY A 129 43.99 11.94 18.16
C GLY A 129 44.01 11.31 19.53
N HIS A 130 43.41 10.13 19.65
CA HIS A 130 43.94 9.02 20.44
C HIS A 130 43.17 7.76 20.05
N THR A 131 43.80 6.94 19.20
CA THR A 131 43.38 5.57 18.90
C THR A 131 43.54 4.73 20.16
N TRP A 132 42.45 4.14 20.66
CA TRP A 132 42.52 3.09 21.67
C TRP A 132 42.41 1.73 20.99
N ASP A 133 43.53 1.27 20.44
CA ASP A 133 43.79 -0.16 20.33
C ASP A 133 44.28 -0.65 21.71
N ARG A 134 43.48 -1.50 22.35
CA ARG A 134 43.94 -2.53 23.29
C ARG A 134 42.98 -3.70 23.29
#